data_AF-A0A955TBJ2-F1
#
_entry.id   AF-A0A955TBJ2-F1
#
_cell.length_a   1.000
_cell.length_b   1.000
_cell.length_c   1.000
_cell.angle_alpha   90.00
_cell.angle_beta   90.00
_cell.angle_gamma   90.00
#
_symmetry.space_group_name_H-M   'P 1'
#
loop_
_entity.id
_entity.type
_entity.pdbx_description
1 polymer ?
#
loop_
_entity_poly.entity_id
_entity_poly.type
_entity_poly.pdbx_seq_one_letter_code
_entity_poly.pdbx_strand_id
1 'polypeptide(L)'
;MSLYEKTLNEFLAEACSSSPTPGGGSVSAVVGTHAAAMVCMVANLTIGKKKYAEVEDQAKSILSEAERTLELLKELTPKDMEAFERVMTAWRMKAESEEEVAAKDHAMAEAT
;
A
#
# COMPACT_ATOMS: atom_id res chain seq x y z
N MET A 1 -15.66 0.82 2.22
CA MET A 1 -14.84 2.04 2.07
C MET A 1 -13.46 1.63 1.65
N SER A 2 -12.95 2.24 0.59
CA SER A 2 -11.53 2.17 0.25
C SER A 2 -10.69 2.67 1.43
N LEU A 3 -9.51 2.08 1.65
CA LEU A 3 -8.61 2.47 2.74
C LEU A 3 -8.34 3.99 2.74
N TYR A 4 -8.21 4.58 1.55
CA TYR A 4 -7.94 6.01 1.37
C TYR A 4 -9.18 6.91 1.48
N GLU A 5 -10.36 6.35 1.71
CA GLU A 5 -11.57 7.10 2.05
C GLU A 5 -11.76 7.23 3.58
N LYS A 6 -11.00 6.46 4.37
CA LYS A 6 -11.03 6.53 5.83
C LYS A 6 -10.36 7.81 6.31
N THR A 7 -10.82 8.32 7.45
CA THR A 7 -10.08 9.33 8.20
C THR A 7 -8.78 8.73 8.74
N LEU A 8 -7.77 9.57 8.96
CA LEU A 8 -6.49 9.13 9.54
C LEU A 8 -6.68 8.45 10.90
N ASN A 9 -7.61 8.94 11.73
CA ASN A 9 -7.89 8.35 13.03
C ASN A 9 -8.50 6.94 12.93
N GLU A 10 -9.36 6.69 11.94
CA GLU A 10 -9.92 5.35 11.70
C GLU A 10 -8.83 4.36 11.26
N PHE A 11 -7.96 4.78 10.34
CA PHE A 11 -6.82 3.97 9.91
C PHE A 11 -5.89 3.63 11.07
N LEU A 12 -5.53 4.63 11.89
CA LEU A 12 -4.66 4.43 13.06
C LEU A 12 -5.30 3.52 14.11
N ALA A 13 -6.60 3.66 14.36
CA ALA A 13 -7.31 2.79 15.30
C ALA A 13 -7.28 1.32 14.84
N GLU A 14 -7.46 1.08 13.54
CA GLU A 14 -7.42 -0.26 12.96
C GLU A 14 -6.00 -0.86 12.96
N ALA A 15 -4.99 -0.07 12.58
CA ALA A 15 -3.58 -0.48 12.60
C ALA A 15 -3.06 -0.79 14.03
N CYS A 16 -3.63 -0.14 15.05
CA CYS A 16 -3.32 -0.40 16.46
C CYS A 16 -4.18 -1.51 17.09
N SER A 17 -5.11 -2.10 16.34
CA SER A 17 -6.02 -3.11 16.86
C SER A 17 -5.38 -4.51 16.90
N SER A 18 -6.15 -5.51 17.35
CA SER A 18 -5.78 -6.93 17.23
C SER A 18 -6.12 -7.53 15.86
N SER A 19 -6.54 -6.72 14.88
CA SER A 19 -6.79 -7.16 13.51
C SER A 19 -5.47 -7.56 12.84
N PRO A 20 -5.44 -8.64 12.03
CA PRO A 20 -4.26 -9.00 11.25
C PRO A 20 -3.91 -7.99 10.15
N THR A 21 -4.88 -7.21 9.68
CA THR A 21 -4.72 -6.18 8.66
C THR A 21 -5.33 -4.85 9.13
N PRO A 22 -4.76 -3.68 8.78
CA PRO A 22 -3.54 -3.48 7.98
C PRO A 22 -2.27 -3.90 8.74
N GLY A 23 -1.37 -4.60 8.04
CA GLY A 23 -0.11 -5.09 8.58
C GLY A 23 1.08 -4.19 8.25
N GLY A 24 2.30 -4.63 8.57
CA GLY A 24 3.51 -3.84 8.37
C GLY A 24 3.76 -3.44 6.90
N GLY A 25 3.40 -4.29 5.94
CA GLY A 25 3.50 -4.01 4.50
C GLY A 25 2.62 -2.83 4.08
N SER A 26 1.31 -2.96 4.28
CA SER A 26 0.35 -1.91 3.97
C SER A 26 0.56 -0.62 4.76
N VAL A 27 0.94 -0.68 6.05
CA VAL A 27 1.33 0.52 6.81
C VAL A 27 2.56 1.19 6.22
N SER A 28 3.57 0.43 5.80
CA SER A 28 4.77 0.98 5.13
C SER A 28 4.42 1.63 3.79
N ALA A 29 3.49 1.05 3.03
CA ALA A 29 3.00 1.63 1.79
C ALA A 29 2.30 2.99 2.03
N VAL A 30 1.49 3.10 3.09
CA VAL A 30 0.89 4.38 3.52
C VAL A 30 1.96 5.40 3.92
N VAL A 31 3.00 5.00 4.67
CA VAL A 31 4.13 5.91 4.96
C VAL A 31 4.82 6.38 3.66
N GLY A 32 4.96 5.48 2.69
CA GLY A 32 5.48 5.81 1.36
C GLY A 32 4.64 6.85 0.61
N THR A 33 3.30 6.82 0.73
CA THR A 33 2.45 7.85 0.09
C THR A 33 2.69 9.23 0.69
N HIS A 34 2.94 9.32 2.00
CA HIS A 34 3.29 10.58 2.67
C HIS A 34 4.64 11.10 2.17
N ALA A 35 5.63 10.22 2.02
CA ALA A 35 6.93 10.59 1.46
C ALA A 35 6.80 11.10 0.01
N ALA A 36 6.07 10.39 -0.84
CA ALA A 36 5.82 10.81 -2.22
C ALA A 36 5.09 12.17 -2.29
N ALA A 37 4.10 12.41 -1.43
CA ALA A 37 3.41 13.69 -1.34
C ALA A 37 4.35 14.85 -0.99
N MET A 38 5.34 14.64 -0.13
CA MET A 38 6.36 15.65 0.19
C MET A 38 7.29 15.93 -0.99
N VAL A 39 7.64 14.92 -1.77
CA VAL A 39 8.39 15.11 -3.02
C VAL A 39 7.57 15.94 -4.01
N CYS A 40 6.29 15.60 -4.21
CA CYS A 40 5.38 16.38 -5.06
C CYS A 40 5.30 17.84 -4.60
N MET A 41 5.18 18.09 -3.30
CA MET A 41 5.12 19.46 -2.74
C MET A 41 6.39 20.25 -3.09
N VAL A 42 7.58 19.69 -2.86
CA VAL A 42 8.85 20.38 -3.11
C VAL A 42 9.05 20.62 -4.61
N ALA A 43 8.70 19.67 -5.47
CA ALA A 43 8.74 19.85 -6.92
C ALA A 43 7.82 20.99 -7.36
N ASN A 44 6.58 21.05 -6.85
CA ASN A 44 5.64 22.14 -7.14
C ASN A 44 6.10 23.51 -6.62
N LEU A 45 6.80 23.56 -5.48
CA LEU A 45 7.41 24.80 -4.98
C LEU A 45 8.60 25.28 -5.83
N THR A 46 9.14 24.39 -6.66
CA THR A 46 10.31 24.64 -7.53
C THR A 46 9.88 25.12 -8.92
N ILE A 47 8.90 24.45 -9.53
CA ILE A 47 8.43 24.73 -10.90
C ILE A 47 7.90 26.18 -11.02
N GLY A 48 8.26 26.87 -12.11
CA GLY A 48 7.80 28.23 -12.39
C GLY A 48 8.47 29.33 -11.54
N LYS A 49 9.42 29.00 -10.66
CA LYS A 49 10.23 29.99 -9.95
C LYS A 49 11.43 30.40 -10.81
N LYS A 50 11.58 31.69 -11.08
CA LYS A 50 12.73 32.25 -11.84
C LYS A 50 14.10 31.78 -11.31
N LYS A 51 14.25 31.65 -9.98
CA LYS A 51 15.49 31.18 -9.34
C LYS A 51 15.84 29.71 -9.63
N TYR A 52 14.91 28.93 -10.16
CA TYR A 52 15.05 27.49 -10.43
C TYR A 52 14.82 27.15 -11.91
N ALA A 53 14.88 28.14 -12.80
CA ALA A 53 14.63 27.94 -14.23
C ALA A 53 15.55 26.87 -14.85
N GLU A 54 16.80 26.77 -14.39
CA GLU A 54 17.78 25.79 -14.87
C GLU A 54 17.44 24.34 -14.50
N VAL A 55 16.63 24.12 -13.45
CA VAL A 55 16.25 22.78 -12.96
C VAL A 55 14.77 22.47 -13.13
N GLU A 56 14.04 23.31 -13.87
CA GLU A 56 12.59 23.19 -13.98
C GLU A 56 12.16 21.86 -14.63
N ASP A 57 12.84 21.43 -15.69
CA ASP A 57 12.51 20.18 -16.38
C ASP A 57 12.81 18.95 -15.50
N GLN A 58 13.87 19.00 -14.70
CA GLN A 58 14.16 17.97 -13.71
C GLN A 58 13.06 17.93 -12.63
N ALA A 59 12.62 19.10 -12.14
CA ALA A 59 11.55 19.17 -11.15
C ALA A 59 10.22 18.61 -11.71
N LYS A 60 9.91 18.86 -13.00
CA LYS A 60 8.73 18.26 -13.67
C LYS A 60 8.84 16.74 -13.78
N SER A 61 10.02 16.20 -14.11
CA SER A 61 10.24 14.75 -14.16
C SER A 61 10.04 14.11 -12.78
N ILE A 62 10.64 14.71 -11.74
CA ILE A 62 10.51 14.26 -10.35
C ILE A 62 9.04 14.30 -9.90
N LEU A 63 8.31 15.36 -10.24
CA LEU A 63 6.89 15.46 -9.92
C LEU A 63 6.10 14.30 -10.54
N SER A 64 6.30 14.03 -11.82
CA SER A 64 5.60 12.95 -12.53
C SER A 64 5.90 11.58 -11.93
N GLU A 65 7.15 11.29 -11.58
CA GLU A 65 7.54 10.04 -10.92
C GLU A 65 6.96 9.92 -9.51
N ALA A 66 6.94 11.01 -8.75
CA ALA A 66 6.38 11.03 -7.40
C ALA A 66 4.86 10.82 -7.41
N GLU A 67 4.13 11.46 -8.33
CA GLU A 67 2.69 11.27 -8.51
C GLU A 67 2.37 9.82 -8.90
N ARG A 68 3.12 9.25 -9.85
CA ARG A 68 2.98 7.84 -10.23
C ARG A 68 3.25 6.91 -9.04
N THR A 69 4.30 7.18 -8.27
CA THR A 69 4.67 6.37 -7.10
C THR A 69 3.59 6.45 -6.03
N LEU A 70 3.02 7.64 -5.80
CA LEU A 70 1.93 7.86 -4.86
C LEU A 70 0.70 7.01 -5.25
N GLU A 71 0.26 7.05 -6.50
CA GLU A 71 -0.89 6.26 -6.96
C GLU A 71 -0.60 4.76 -6.95
N LEU A 72 0.61 4.33 -7.31
CA LEU A 72 1.02 2.93 -7.20
C LEU A 72 0.97 2.43 -5.76
N LEU A 73 1.48 3.19 -4.80
CA LEU A 73 1.43 2.82 -3.39
C LEU A 73 -0.03 2.78 -2.88
N LYS A 74 -0.88 3.71 -3.34
CA LYS A 74 -2.32 3.67 -3.03
C LYS A 74 -3.00 2.39 -3.54
N GLU A 75 -2.60 1.91 -4.70
CA GLU A 75 -3.09 0.66 -5.28
C GLU A 75 -2.53 -0.58 -4.56
N LEU A 76 -1.24 -0.57 -4.21
CA LEU A 76 -0.58 -1.70 -3.56
C LEU A 76 -1.02 -1.91 -2.11
N THR A 77 -1.40 -0.84 -1.41
CA THR A 77 -1.79 -0.92 0.00
C THR A 77 -2.98 -1.87 0.26
N PRO A 78 -4.14 -1.75 -0.42
CA PRO A 78 -5.22 -2.72 -0.28
C PRO A 78 -4.86 -4.10 -0.84
N LYS A 79 -4.03 -4.18 -1.89
CA LYS A 79 -3.58 -5.46 -2.46
C LYS A 79 -2.74 -6.28 -1.48
N ASP A 80 -1.90 -5.63 -0.68
CA ASP A 80 -1.15 -6.28 0.41
C ASP A 80 -2.11 -6.87 1.47
N MET A 81 -3.11 -6.09 1.88
CA MET A 81 -4.13 -6.56 2.82
C MET A 81 -4.91 -7.75 2.24
N GLU A 82 -5.36 -7.67 0.99
CA GLU A 82 -6.08 -8.75 0.31
C GLU A 82 -5.23 -10.01 0.15
N ALA A 83 -3.93 -9.86 -0.17
CA ALA A 83 -3.01 -10.98 -0.26
C ALA A 83 -2.85 -11.68 1.10
N PHE A 84 -2.71 -10.91 2.17
CA PHE A 84 -2.61 -11.45 3.52
C PHE A 84 -3.89 -12.19 3.92
N GLU A 85 -5.07 -11.63 3.64
CA GLU A 85 -6.35 -12.28 3.95
C GLU A 85 -6.54 -13.60 3.19
N ARG A 86 -6.06 -13.72 1.94
CA ARG A 86 -6.06 -15.00 1.20
C ARG A 86 -5.23 -16.05 1.90
N VAL A 87 -3.99 -15.70 2.31
CA VAL A 87 -3.10 -16.61 3.04
C VAL A 87 -3.74 -17.03 4.37
N MET A 88 -4.32 -16.09 5.12
CA MET A 88 -4.98 -16.40 6.39
C MET A 88 -6.22 -17.28 6.21
N THR A 89 -6.98 -17.08 5.14
CA THR A 89 -8.15 -17.90 4.81
C THR A 89 -7.73 -19.35 4.53
N ALA A 90 -6.74 -19.55 3.67
CA ALA A 90 -6.18 -20.87 3.40
C ALA A 90 -5.59 -21.51 4.67
N TRP A 91 -4.88 -20.73 5.48
CA TRP A 91 -4.27 -21.22 6.73
C TRP A 91 -5.30 -21.71 7.76
N ARG A 92 -6.47 -21.05 7.82
CA ARG A 92 -7.58 -21.39 8.74
C ARG A 92 -8.44 -22.57 8.27
N MET A 93 -8.23 -23.11 7.07
CA MET A 93 -8.93 -24.31 6.61
C MET A 93 -8.65 -25.50 7.53
N LYS A 94 -9.70 -26.31 7.75
CA LYS A 94 -9.59 -27.61 8.43
C LYS A 94 -8.74 -28.57 7.59
N ALA A 95 -8.12 -29.53 8.26
CA ALA A 95 -7.24 -30.52 7.65
C ALA A 95 -7.26 -31.79 8.51
N GLU A 96 -8.45 -32.39 8.66
CA GLU A 96 -8.66 -33.60 9.47
C GLU A 96 -8.74 -34.86 8.60
N SER A 97 -9.12 -34.73 7.31
CA SER A 97 -9.07 -35.80 6.31
C SER A 97 -7.99 -35.57 5.25
N GLU A 98 -7.60 -36.62 4.53
CA GLU A 98 -6.63 -36.50 3.42
C GLU A 98 -7.11 -35.53 2.32
N GLU A 99 -8.42 -35.50 2.06
CA GLU A 99 -9.04 -34.59 1.09
C GLU A 99 -8.98 -33.13 1.56
N GLU A 100 -9.22 -32.89 2.86
CA GLU A 100 -9.12 -31.56 3.45
C GLU A 100 -7.67 -31.05 3.51
N VAL A 101 -6.70 -31.94 3.79
CA VAL A 101 -5.27 -31.61 3.73
C VAL A 101 -4.88 -31.19 2.32
N ALA A 102 -5.27 -31.96 1.30
CA ALA A 102 -4.97 -31.63 -0.10
C ALA A 102 -5.62 -30.30 -0.53
N ALA A 103 -6.86 -30.03 -0.10
CA ALA A 103 -7.55 -28.78 -0.39
C ALA A 103 -6.88 -27.58 0.29
N LYS A 104 -6.42 -27.73 1.53
CA LYS A 104 -5.67 -26.71 2.26
C LYS A 104 -4.32 -26.40 1.60
N ASP A 105 -3.58 -27.42 1.20
CA ASP A 105 -2.28 -27.27 0.54
C ASP A 105 -2.44 -26.55 -0.82
N HIS A 106 -3.47 -26.90 -1.58
CA HIS A 106 -3.80 -26.23 -2.83
C HIS A 106 -4.15 -24.75 -2.60
N ALA A 107 -5.04 -24.45 -1.65
CA ALA A 107 -5.42 -23.09 -1.32
C ALA A 107 -4.22 -22.25 -0.81
N MET A 108 -3.30 -22.86 -0.08
CA MET A 108 -2.07 -22.19 0.38
C MET A 108 -1.14 -21.86 -0.80
N ALA A 109 -0.98 -22.79 -1.75
CA ALA A 109 -0.18 -22.58 -2.95
C ALA A 109 -0.77 -21.50 -3.87
N GLU A 110 -2.10 -21.39 -3.99
CA GLU A 110 -2.74 -20.31 -4.76
C GLU A 110 -2.68 -18.94 -4.06
N ALA A 111 -2.57 -18.92 -2.74
CA ALA A 111 -2.56 -17.68 -1.95
C ALA A 111 -1.18 -17.00 -1.85
N THR A 112 -0.09 -17.71 -2.19
CA THR A 112 1.30 -17.24 -2.07
C THR A 112 1.94 -16.98 -3.43
#